data_AF-A0A6N6KBU8-F1
#
_entry.id   AF-A0A6N6KBU8-F1
#
_cell.length_a   1.000
_cell.length_b   1.000
_cell.length_c   1.000
_cell.angle_alpha   90.00
_cell.angle_beta   90.00
_cell.angle_gamma   90.00
#
_symmetry.space_group_name_H-M   'P 1'
#
loop_
_entity.id
_entity.type
_entity.pdbx_description
1 polymer ?
#
loop_
_entity_poly.entity_id
_entity_poly.type
_entity_poly.pdbx_seq_one_letter_code
_entity_poly.pdbx_strand_id
1 'polypeptide(L)' 'MKRSFFSRSIINIESASLPHLCGGFLAHVSVSAVSAAPSVVEEAIAKLAQEKQASSWKITSMRIDSSTYATVILYK' A
#
# COMPACT_ATOMS: atom_id res chain seq x y z
N MET A 1 29.27 11.47 10.49
CA MET A 1 28.02 11.25 11.25
C MET A 1 26.90 12.09 10.64
N LYS A 2 25.95 11.49 9.93
CA LYS A 2 24.70 12.15 9.53
C LYS A 2 23.55 11.24 9.95
N ARG A 3 23.11 11.39 11.20
CA ARG A 3 21.79 10.90 11.61
C ARG A 3 20.78 11.91 11.07
N SER A 4 20.33 11.71 9.83
CA SER A 4 19.12 12.38 9.35
C SER A 4 17.96 11.87 10.18
N PHE A 5 17.37 12.77 10.96
CA PHE A 5 16.07 12.57 11.57
C PHE A 5 15.03 12.50 10.44
N PHE A 6 14.86 11.32 9.86
CA PHE A 6 13.72 11.05 8.98
C PHE A 6 12.50 10.96 9.90
N SER A 7 11.67 12.00 9.88
CA SER A 7 10.37 12.00 10.55
C SER A 7 9.69 10.67 10.24
N ARG A 8 9.47 9.86 11.27
CA ARG A 8 9.10 8.44 11.15
C ARG A 8 7.63 8.38 10.72
N SER A 9 7.33 8.62 9.44
CA SER A 9 6.03 8.33 8.88
C SER A 9 5.83 6.81 8.99
N ILE A 10 4.98 6.38 9.92
CA ILE A 10 4.72 4.96 10.15
C ILE A 10 3.76 4.50 9.07
N ILE A 11 4.24 3.66 8.16
CA ILE A 11 3.42 3.03 7.11
C ILE A 11 3.20 1.58 7.54
N ASN A 12 1.97 1.26 7.90
CA ASN A 12 1.51 -0.09 8.19
C ASN A 12 0.83 -0.66 6.94
N ILE A 13 1.32 -1.79 6.45
CA ILE A 13 0.81 -2.47 5.26
C ILE A 13 0.23 -3.82 5.71
N GLU A 14 -1.08 -3.99 5.53
CA GLU A 14 -1.78 -5.24 5.79
C GLU A 14 -2.18 -5.87 4.45
N SER A 15 -1.72 -7.09 4.18
CA SER A 15 -2.03 -7.80 2.94
C SER A 15 -2.94 -8.99 3.27
N ALA A 16 -4.16 -8.96 2.73
CA ALA A 16 -5.11 -10.05 2.77
C ALA A 16 -5.13 -10.75 1.40
N SER A 17 -4.66 -12.00 1.36
CA SER A 17 -4.81 -12.85 0.17
C SER A 17 -6.18 -13.52 0.21
N LEU A 18 -7.01 -13.30 -0.80
CA LEU A 18 -8.30 -14.00 -0.96
C LEU A 18 -8.10 -15.12 -1.98
N PRO A 19 -7.97 -16.39 -1.56
CA PRO A 19 -7.57 -17.51 -2.43
C PRO A 19 -8.65 -17.97 -3.42
N HIS A 20 -9.75 -17.23 -3.59
CA HIS A 20 -10.94 -17.69 -4.31
C HIS A 20 -11.36 -16.85 -5.53
N LEU A 21 -10.61 -15.80 -5.91
CA LEU A 21 -10.92 -15.02 -7.11
C LEU A 21 -10.15 -15.58 -8.32
N CYS A 22 -10.74 -16.61 -8.93
CA CYS A 22 -10.33 -17.16 -10.21
C CYS A 22 -10.46 -16.09 -11.31
N GLY A 23 -9.37 -15.36 -11.60
CA GLY A 23 -9.35 -14.38 -12.70
C GLY A 23 -8.43 -13.17 -12.50
N GLY A 24 -7.17 -13.37 -12.13
CA GLY A 24 -6.16 -12.29 -12.14
C GLY A 24 -6.12 -11.39 -10.91
N PHE A 25 -6.85 -11.72 -9.84
CA PHE A 25 -6.72 -11.05 -8.54
C PHE A 25 -5.61 -11.72 -7.71
N LEU A 26 -4.64 -10.95 -7.20
CA LEU A 26 -3.55 -11.48 -6.38
C LEU A 26 -3.79 -11.26 -4.88
N ALA A 27 -4.06 -10.01 -4.49
CA ALA A 27 -4.24 -9.68 -3.09
C ALA A 27 -5.02 -8.38 -2.91
N HIS A 28 -5.73 -8.33 -1.78
CA HIS A 28 -6.20 -7.09 -1.22
C HIS A 28 -5.13 -6.55 -0.27
N VAL A 29 -4.86 -5.26 -0.34
CA VAL A 29 -3.87 -4.61 0.50
C VAL A 29 -4.49 -3.37 1.11
N SER A 30 -4.42 -3.27 2.43
CA SER A 30 -4.72 -2.07 3.17
C SER A 30 -3.40 -1.42 3.59
N VAL A 31 -3.09 -0.27 3.03
CA VAL A 31 -1.96 0.58 3.43
C VAL A 31 -2.50 1.66 4.35
N SER A 32 -1.86 1.84 5.49
CA SER A 32 -2.15 2.90 6.43
C SER A 32 -0.87 3.66 6.71
N ALA A 33 -0.94 4.99 6.69
CA ALA A 33 0.23 5.84 6.78
C ALA A 33 -0.08 7.05 7.67
N VAL A 34 0.68 7.19 8.75
CA VAL A 34 0.54 8.30 9.70
C VAL A 34 1.54 9.39 9.29
N SER A 35 1.07 10.62 9.07
CA SER A 35 1.91 11.75 8.66
C SER A 35 2.76 11.46 7.40
N ALA A 36 2.23 10.68 6.45
CA ALA A 36 2.89 10.40 5.18
C ALA A 36 2.25 11.20 4.04
N ALA A 37 3.07 11.72 3.14
CA ALA A 37 2.58 12.33 1.91
C ALA A 37 1.95 11.26 0.98
N PRO A 38 0.95 11.62 0.16
CA PRO A 38 0.30 10.69 -0.77
C PRO A 38 1.30 9.95 -1.68
N SER A 39 2.34 10.65 -2.15
CA SER A 39 3.39 10.06 -2.98
C SER A 39 4.12 8.90 -2.29
N VAL A 40 4.34 8.98 -0.98
CA VAL A 40 4.99 7.91 -0.22
C VAL A 40 4.08 6.68 -0.11
N VAL A 41 2.77 6.90 -0.03
CA VAL A 41 1.77 5.82 -0.04
C VAL A 41 1.77 5.13 -1.40
N GLU A 42 1.78 5.89 -2.50
CA GLU A 42 1.87 5.34 -3.86
C GLU A 42 3.17 4.55 -4.10
N GLU A 43 4.32 5.07 -3.68
CA GLU A 43 5.60 4.37 -3.78
C GLU A 43 5.60 3.06 -2.97
N ALA A 44 5.01 3.06 -1.77
CA ALA A 44 4.86 1.86 -0.95
C ALA A 44 3.96 0.81 -1.62
N ILE A 45 2.86 1.25 -2.25
CA ILE A 45 1.95 0.37 -3.00
C ILE A 45 2.66 -0.21 -4.23
N ALA A 46 3.40 0.60 -4.99
CA ALA A 46 4.13 0.16 -6.17
C ALA A 46 5.19 -0.88 -5.80
N LYS A 47 5.93 -0.65 -4.71
CA LYS A 47 6.91 -1.61 -4.20
C LYS A 47 6.24 -2.92 -3.79
N LEU A 48 5.11 -2.86 -3.09
CA LEU A 48 4.37 -4.05 -2.70
C LEU A 48 3.81 -4.81 -3.91
N ALA A 49 3.32 -4.11 -4.93
CA ALA A 49 2.88 -4.73 -6.18
C ALA A 49 4.02 -5.53 -6.82
N GLN A 50 5.23 -4.98 -6.86
CA GLN A 50 6.42 -5.71 -7.33
C GLN A 50 6.75 -6.93 -6.47
N GLU A 51 6.75 -6.79 -5.14
CA GLU A 51 7.00 -7.90 -4.20
C GLU A 51 5.98 -9.03 -4.36
N LYS A 52 4.73 -8.70 -4.71
CA LYS A 52 3.64 -9.65 -4.97
C LYS A 52 3.57 -10.12 -6.41
N GLN A 53 4.49 -9.70 -7.28
CA GLN A 53 4.50 -10.00 -8.72
C GLN A 53 3.17 -9.61 -9.40
N ALA A 54 2.61 -8.48 -8.98
CA ALA A 54 1.43 -7.87 -9.57
C ALA A 54 1.82 -7.03 -10.78
N SER A 55 1.19 -7.26 -11.94
CA SER A 55 1.39 -6.45 -13.14
C SER A 55 0.60 -5.15 -13.10
N SER A 56 -0.47 -5.08 -12.30
CA SER A 56 -1.27 -3.88 -12.14
C SER A 56 -1.82 -3.77 -10.73
N TRP A 57 -2.14 -2.56 -10.31
CA TRP A 57 -2.75 -2.29 -9.02
C TRP A 57 -3.73 -1.13 -9.13
N LYS A 58 -4.76 -1.15 -8.28
CA LYS A 58 -5.80 -0.12 -8.26
C LYS A 58 -6.14 0.22 -6.82
N ILE A 59 -6.05 1.51 -6.49
CA ILE A 59 -6.58 2.03 -5.23
C ILE A 59 -8.10 2.06 -5.35
N THR A 60 -8.80 1.33 -4.47
CA THR A 60 -10.27 1.26 -4.44
C THR A 60 -10.89 2.23 -3.46
N SER A 61 -10.15 2.60 -2.41
CA SER A 61 -10.58 3.56 -1.41
C SER A 61 -9.36 4.26 -0.85
N MET A 62 -9.45 5.56 -0.62
CA MET A 62 -8.44 6.31 0.13
C MET A 62 -9.16 7.25 1.09
N ARG A 63 -8.83 7.16 2.37
CA ARG A 63 -9.37 8.00 3.44
C ARG A 63 -8.23 8.73 4.11
N ILE A 64 -8.32 10.05 4.14
CA ILE A 64 -7.32 10.93 4.75
C ILE A 64 -8.07 11.67 5.85
N ASP A 65 -7.99 11.13 7.06
CA ASP A 65 -8.64 11.72 8.23
C ASP A 65 -7.53 12.22 9.18
N SER A 66 -7.26 11.51 10.28
CA SER A 66 -6.04 11.71 11.09
C SER A 66 -4.85 10.84 10.66
N SER A 67 -5.11 9.84 9.83
CA SER A 67 -4.10 9.00 9.18
C SER A 67 -4.61 8.64 7.80
N THR A 68 -3.70 8.44 6.86
CA THR A 68 -4.02 8.10 5.49
C THR A 68 -4.20 6.60 5.37
N TYR A 69 -5.41 6.14 5.09
CA TYR A 69 -5.73 4.75 4.81
C TYR A 69 -6.04 4.60 3.33
N ALA A 70 -5.27 3.80 2.62
CA ALA A 70 -5.49 3.43 1.23
C ALA A 70 -5.76 1.93 1.12
N THR A 71 -6.82 1.58 0.42
CA THR A 71 -7.17 0.22 0.10
C THR A 71 -6.86 -0.02 -1.36
N VAL A 72 -6.14 -1.09 -1.65
CA VAL A 72 -5.59 -1.40 -2.96
C VAL A 72 -5.89 -2.84 -3.32
N ILE A 73 -6.23 -3.05 -4.58
CA ILE A 73 -6.30 -4.36 -5.18
C ILE A 73 -5.11 -4.54 -6.10
N LEU A 74 -4.39 -5.64 -5.91
CA LEU A 74 -3.30 -6.07 -6.78
C LEU A 74 -3.82 -7.09 -7.78
N TYR A 75 -3.47 -6.90 -9.04
CA TYR A 75 -3.81 -7.77 -10.17
C TYR A 75 -2.55 -8.39 -10.78
N LYS A 76 -2.70 -9.61 -11.27
CA LYS A 76 -1.66 -10.33 -12.01
C LYS A 76 -1.49 -9.77 -13.41
#